data_AF-A0A9P6JL18-F1
#
_entry.id   AF-A0A9P6JL18-F1
#
_cell.length_a   1.000
_cell.length_b   1.000
_cell.length_c   1.000
_cell.angle_alpha   90.00
_cell.angle_beta   90.00
_cell.angle_gamma   90.00
#
_symmetry.space_group_name_H-M   'P 1'
#
loop_
_entity.id
_entity.type
_entity.pdbx_description
1 polymer ?
#
loop_
_entity_poly.entity_id
_entity_poly.type
_entity_poly.pdbx_seq_one_letter_code
_entity_poly.pdbx_strand_id
1 'polypeptide(L)'
;MKTLPAIFASVIVFLSGVMCQAPPIPPPGLYCCPPTGPGGLTLRERQVGPYTIYCWYSDTVYCVYNPSNGKGSTIPGCPSNTPSNPTPPTCPV
;
A
#
# COMPACT_ATOMS: atom_id res chain seq x y z
N MET A 1 -1.38 -69.39 -9.03
CA MET A 1 -0.66 -69.06 -7.79
C MET A 1 -0.77 -67.55 -7.55
N LYS A 2 -1.16 -67.14 -6.31
CA LYS A 2 -1.04 -65.81 -5.66
C LYS A 2 -1.86 -64.65 -6.29
N THR A 3 -2.95 -64.09 -5.71
CA THR A 3 -3.20 -63.47 -4.36
C THR A 3 -2.15 -62.40 -4.06
N LEU A 4 -2.43 -61.08 -3.94
CA LEU A 4 -3.30 -60.40 -2.98
C LEU A 4 -3.58 -58.91 -3.38
N PRO A 5 -4.60 -58.27 -2.76
CA PRO A 5 -5.03 -56.87 -2.89
C PRO A 5 -4.31 -55.92 -1.90
N ALA A 6 -4.39 -54.60 -2.09
CA ALA A 6 -4.27 -53.61 -0.99
C ALA A 6 -4.63 -52.19 -1.46
N ILE A 7 -5.78 -51.65 -1.05
CA ILE A 7 -5.88 -50.57 -0.04
C ILE A 7 -5.43 -49.22 -0.64
N PHE A 8 -6.32 -48.46 -1.28
CA PHE A 8 -7.11 -47.41 -0.62
C PHE A 8 -6.35 -46.74 0.55
N ALA A 9 -5.37 -45.91 0.22
CA ALA A 9 -4.80 -44.96 1.16
C ALA A 9 -4.74 -43.57 0.50
N SER A 10 -5.93 -43.03 0.16
CA SER A 10 -6.09 -41.58 -0.05
C SER A 10 -5.93 -40.90 1.30
N VAL A 11 -4.68 -40.70 1.71
CA VAL A 11 -4.34 -39.80 2.81
C VAL A 11 -4.55 -38.39 2.28
N ILE A 12 -5.77 -37.87 2.44
CA ILE A 12 -6.07 -36.46 2.24
C ILE A 12 -5.35 -35.71 3.35
N VAL A 13 -4.14 -35.26 3.05
CA VAL A 13 -3.41 -34.30 3.85
C VAL A 13 -4.18 -32.98 3.75
N PHE A 14 -5.09 -32.72 4.70
CA PHE A 14 -5.67 -31.40 4.90
C PHE A 14 -4.59 -30.48 5.46
N LEU A 15 -3.72 -30.01 4.58
CA LEU A 15 -2.81 -28.91 4.81
C LEU A 15 -3.69 -27.67 5.02
N SER A 16 -3.97 -27.33 6.28
CA SER A 16 -4.61 -26.09 6.67
C SER A 16 -3.63 -24.93 6.41
N GLY A 17 -3.51 -24.53 5.14
CA GLY A 17 -2.81 -23.31 4.76
C GLY A 17 -3.58 -22.13 5.32
N VAL A 18 -3.00 -21.45 6.31
CA VAL A 18 -3.46 -20.12 6.73
C VAL A 18 -3.22 -19.20 5.53
N MET A 19 -4.27 -18.92 4.77
CA MET A 19 -4.17 -17.99 3.65
C MET A 19 -4.03 -16.59 4.25
N CYS A 20 -2.83 -16.01 4.18
CA CYS A 20 -2.61 -14.61 4.48
C CYS A 20 -3.44 -13.80 3.47
N GLN A 21 -4.61 -13.31 3.87
CA GLN A 21 -5.42 -12.44 3.03
C GLN A 21 -4.69 -11.10 2.90
N ALA A 22 -4.48 -10.63 1.66
CA ALA A 22 -3.93 -9.31 1.43
C ALA A 22 -4.77 -8.28 2.20
N PRO A 23 -4.14 -7.28 2.86
CA PRO A 23 -4.87 -6.25 3.57
C PRO A 23 -5.86 -5.56 2.61
N PRO A 24 -7.07 -5.20 3.06
CA PRO A 24 -8.05 -4.53 2.22
C PRO A 24 -7.43 -3.29 1.54
N ILE A 25 -7.66 -3.15 0.23
CA ILE A 25 -7.19 -1.98 -0.52
C ILE A 25 -7.98 -0.75 -0.04
N PRO A 26 -7.33 0.30 0.50
CA PRO A 26 -8.04 1.50 0.91
C PRO A 26 -8.66 2.22 -0.29
N PRO A 27 -9.80 2.92 -0.10
CA PRO A 27 -10.34 3.81 -1.12
C PRO A 27 -9.30 4.82 -1.61
N PRO A 28 -9.21 5.07 -2.92
CA PRO A 28 -8.24 6.02 -3.46
C PRO A 28 -8.56 7.45 -3.02
N GLY A 29 -7.52 8.24 -2.78
CA GLY A 29 -7.64 9.68 -2.57
C GLY A 29 -8.21 10.09 -1.22
N LEU A 30 -8.15 9.25 -0.18
CA LEU A 30 -8.49 9.64 1.20
C LEU A 30 -7.51 10.66 1.80
N TYR A 31 -6.29 10.70 1.30
CA TYR A 31 -5.24 11.61 1.72
C TYR A 31 -4.52 12.20 0.52
N CYS A 32 -4.09 13.45 0.64
CA CYS A 32 -3.45 14.20 -0.45
C CYS A 32 -1.98 14.49 -0.12
N CYS A 33 -1.15 14.61 -1.16
CA CYS A 33 0.22 15.08 -0.96
C CYS A 33 0.24 16.45 -0.28
N PRO A 34 1.14 16.68 0.70
CA PRO A 34 1.39 18.01 1.21
C PRO A 34 1.83 18.94 0.07
N PRO A 35 1.43 20.22 0.09
CA PRO A 35 1.84 21.17 -0.95
C PRO A 35 3.33 21.50 -0.88
N THR A 36 3.96 21.31 0.29
CA THR A 36 5.37 21.63 0.55
C THR A 36 6.09 20.43 1.16
N GLY A 37 7.26 20.11 0.61
CA GLY A 37 8.08 18.98 0.98
C GLY A 37 9.46 19.36 1.52
N PRO A 38 10.45 18.45 1.42
CA PRO A 38 11.80 18.67 1.91
C PRO A 38 12.41 19.96 1.37
N GLY A 39 13.01 20.76 2.26
CA GLY A 39 13.67 22.01 1.89
C GLY A 39 12.73 23.12 1.37
N GLY A 40 11.41 23.00 1.57
CA GLY A 40 10.45 24.00 1.11
C GLY A 40 10.03 23.85 -0.35
N LEU A 41 10.36 22.72 -1.00
CA LEU A 41 9.99 22.46 -2.39
C LEU A 41 8.47 22.29 -2.54
N THR A 42 7.91 22.82 -3.63
CA THR A 42 6.49 22.69 -3.96
C THR A 42 6.19 21.34 -4.60
N LEU A 43 5.03 20.77 -4.30
CA LEU A 43 4.55 19.54 -4.94
C LEU A 43 4.52 19.72 -6.47
N ARG A 44 5.20 18.84 -7.19
CA ARG A 44 5.23 18.83 -8.65
C ARG A 44 4.30 17.79 -9.23
N GLU A 45 4.34 16.58 -8.67
CA GLU A 45 3.58 15.45 -9.18
C GLU A 45 3.13 14.53 -8.04
N ARG A 46 1.98 13.89 -8.23
CA ARG A 46 1.44 12.88 -7.32
C ARG A 46 1.16 11.61 -8.10
N GLN A 47 1.63 10.49 -7.55
CA GLN A 47 1.25 9.15 -8.00
C GLN A 47 0.57 8.40 -6.85
N VAL A 48 -0.69 8.03 -7.02
CA VAL A 48 -1.48 7.32 -6.01
C VAL A 48 -1.61 5.86 -6.42
N GLY A 49 -0.96 4.96 -5.68
CA GLY A 49 -1.15 3.52 -5.78
C GLY A 49 -2.09 2.98 -4.69
N PRO A 50 -2.49 1.70 -4.77
CA PRO A 50 -3.39 1.07 -3.80
C PRO A 50 -2.80 0.98 -2.39
N TYR A 51 -1.47 0.93 -2.25
CA TYR A 51 -0.79 0.78 -0.95
C TYR A 51 0.16 1.94 -0.62
N THR A 52 0.39 2.85 -1.57
CA THR A 52 1.42 3.88 -1.45
C THR A 52 1.04 5.13 -2.22
N ILE A 53 1.20 6.29 -1.60
CA ILE A 53 1.15 7.61 -2.25
C ILE A 53 2.57 8.12 -2.41
N TYR A 54 2.99 8.43 -3.64
CA TYR A 54 4.25 9.10 -3.93
C TYR A 54 3.99 10.57 -4.26
N CYS A 55 4.69 11.45 -3.53
CA CYS A 55 4.62 12.90 -3.69
C CYS A 55 5.98 13.41 -4.13
N TRP A 56 6.09 13.79 -5.40
CA TRP A 56 7.33 14.26 -6.02
C TRP A 56 7.42 15.78 -5.92
N TYR A 57 8.55 16.26 -5.38
CA TYR A 57 8.86 17.67 -5.21
C TYR A 57 10.00 18.13 -6.14
N SER A 58 10.74 17.17 -6.72
CA SER A 58 11.67 17.33 -7.85
C SER A 58 11.82 15.99 -8.56
N ASP A 59 12.71 15.87 -9.55
CA ASP A 59 13.00 14.59 -10.21
C ASP A 59 13.68 13.56 -9.28
N THR A 60 14.24 13.99 -8.14
CA THR A 60 14.97 13.13 -7.20
C THR A 60 14.46 13.21 -5.77
N VAL A 61 13.61 14.18 -5.43
CA VAL A 61 13.07 14.39 -4.09
C VAL A 61 11.61 13.97 -4.07
N TYR A 62 11.30 12.95 -3.29
CA TYR A 62 9.95 12.46 -3.09
C TYR A 62 9.69 12.07 -1.63
N CYS A 63 8.42 12.11 -1.24
CA CYS A 63 7.94 11.59 0.03
C CYS A 63 6.92 10.49 -0.23
N VAL A 64 6.85 9.51 0.68
CA VAL A 64 6.01 8.33 0.55
C VAL A 64 5.04 8.27 1.71
N TYR A 65 3.77 8.01 1.44
CA TYR A 65 2.73 7.97 2.46
C TYR A 65 1.81 6.76 2.30
N ASN A 66 1.26 6.33 3.43
CA ASN A 66 0.26 5.27 3.49
C ASN A 66 -1.14 5.85 3.13
N PRO A 67 -1.81 5.31 2.10
CA PRO A 67 -3.11 5.81 1.65
C PRO A 67 -4.27 5.57 2.62
N SER A 68 -4.12 4.67 3.61
CA SER A 68 -5.17 4.35 4.59
C SER A 68 -5.22 5.33 5.76
N ASN A 69 -4.08 5.91 6.15
CA ASN A 69 -3.96 6.73 7.36
C ASN A 69 -3.11 8.00 7.18
N GLY A 70 -2.61 8.26 5.98
CA GLY A 70 -1.80 9.43 5.64
C GLY A 70 -0.41 9.47 6.27
N LYS A 71 0.04 8.39 6.93
CA LYS A 71 1.35 8.37 7.61
C LYS A 71 2.49 8.32 6.60
N GLY A 72 3.46 9.21 6.75
CA GLY A 72 4.67 9.25 5.93
C GLY A 72 5.70 8.21 6.37
N SER A 73 6.55 7.80 5.43
CA SER A 73 7.79 7.10 5.76
C SER A 73 8.80 8.07 6.37
N THR A 74 9.76 7.53 7.14
CA THR A 74 10.82 8.33 7.76
C THR A 74 11.88 8.72 6.73
N ILE A 75 11.56 9.69 5.87
CA ILE A 75 12.48 10.32 4.91
C ILE A 75 12.84 11.71 5.45
N PRO A 76 14.14 12.07 5.57
CA PRO A 76 14.56 13.38 6.07
C PRO A 76 13.91 14.54 5.29
N GLY A 77 13.33 15.50 6.03
CA GLY A 77 12.66 16.68 5.45
C GLY A 77 11.24 16.43 4.95
N CYS A 78 10.78 15.18 4.89
CA CYS A 78 9.39 14.90 4.54
C CYS A 78 8.45 15.19 5.73
N PRO A 79 7.27 15.76 5.47
CA PRO A 79 6.19 15.78 6.44
C PRO A 79 5.88 14.38 6.94
N SER A 80 5.60 14.25 8.24
CA SER A 80 5.28 12.96 8.86
C SER A 80 3.87 12.47 8.55
N ASN A 81 2.98 13.36 8.10
CA ASN A 81 1.60 13.05 7.74
C ASN A 81 1.16 13.88 6.53
N THR A 82 0.25 13.31 5.75
CA THR A 82 -0.51 14.04 4.74
C THR A 82 -1.82 14.58 5.29
N PRO A 83 -2.34 15.68 4.71
CA PRO A 83 -3.71 16.11 4.99
C PRO A 83 -4.73 15.09 4.47
N SER A 84 -5.80 14.91 5.24
CA SER A 84 -7.00 14.20 4.77
C SER A 84 -7.65 14.96 3.63
N ASN A 85 -8.18 14.23 2.65
CA ASN A 85 -8.91 14.81 1.52
C ASN A 85 -10.39 14.97 1.88
N PRO A 86 -10.94 16.20 1.88
CA PRO A 86 -12.37 16.42 2.09
C PRO A 86 -13.23 15.97 0.90
N THR A 87 -12.65 15.81 -0.30
CA THR A 87 -13.37 15.45 -1.53
C THR A 87 -12.72 14.29 -2.29
N PRO A 88 -12.63 13.06 -1.74
CA PRO A 88 -12.11 11.91 -2.47
C PRO A 88 -12.92 11.62 -3.75
N PRO A 89 -12.30 11.09 -4.83
CA PRO A 89 -10.88 10.74 -4.96
C PRO A 89 -9.99 11.92 -5.41
N THR A 90 -10.60 13.10 -5.65
CA THR A 90 -9.94 14.26 -6.23
C THR A 90 -9.20 15.04 -5.17
N CYS A 91 -7.88 15.08 -5.26
CA CYS A 91 -7.08 15.93 -4.40
C CYS A 91 -6.78 17.24 -5.13
N PRO A 92 -7.13 18.40 -4.56
CA PRO A 92 -6.83 19.70 -5.17
C PRO A 92 -5.31 19.89 -5.31
N VAL A 93 -4.91 20.58 -6.36
CA VAL A 93 -3.54 21.05 -6.62
C VAL A 93 -3.38 22.47 -6.14
#